data_AF-A0A7C4J5L4-F1
#
_entry.id   AF-A0A7C4J5L4-F1
#
_cell.length_a   1.000
_cell.length_b   1.000
_cell.length_c   1.000
_cell.angle_alpha   90.00
_cell.angle_beta   90.00
_cell.angle_gamma   90.00
#
_symmetry.space_group_name_H-M   'P 1'
#
loop_
_entity.id
_entity.type
_entity.pdbx_description
1 polymer ?
#
loop_
_entity_poly.entity_id
_entity_poly.type
_entity_poly.pdbx_seq_one_letter_code
_entity_poly.pdbx_strand_id
1 'polypeptide(L)'
;PVLVTTNFSITYFSVANEVESSGLPAWLLVTDAEGMSVLTAWAAGKFDAERIAKAVKGFNVADKIRDKRVVLPGHVAVLSGELEAELPGWEIKVGPREAVDIPAYYKQVLV
;
A
#
# COMPACT_ATOMS: atom_id res chain seq x y z
N PRO A 1 -1.31 -10.15 2.78
CA PRO A 1 -0.85 -9.18 1.75
C PRO A 1 -0.29 -7.92 2.43
N VAL A 2 0.46 -7.09 1.71
CA VAL A 2 0.99 -5.80 2.21
C VAL A 2 0.22 -4.66 1.55
N LEU A 3 -0.58 -3.91 2.30
CA LEU A 3 -1.26 -2.71 1.82
C LEU A 3 -0.36 -1.50 2.02
N VAL A 4 -0.26 -0.62 1.03
CA VAL A 4 0.58 0.59 1.13
C VAL A 4 -0.29 1.80 1.48
N THR A 5 0.20 2.63 2.39
CA THR A 5 -0.39 3.94 2.69
C THR A 5 0.71 4.96 3.04
N THR A 6 0.33 6.20 3.27
CA THR A 6 1.21 7.30 3.69
C THR A 6 1.21 7.49 5.21
N ASN A 7 2.22 8.17 5.75
CA ASN A 7 2.30 8.55 7.17
C ASN A 7 1.42 9.73 7.59
N PHE A 8 0.57 10.27 6.71
CA PHE A 8 -0.46 11.22 7.13
C PHE A 8 -1.48 10.53 8.03
N SER A 9 -1.66 11.05 9.25
CA SER A 9 -2.45 10.40 10.31
C SER A 9 -3.87 10.05 9.88
N ILE A 10 -4.58 10.96 9.21
CA ILE A 10 -5.95 10.71 8.76
C ILE A 10 -5.99 9.59 7.73
N THR A 11 -5.09 9.61 6.74
CA THR A 11 -5.00 8.52 5.75
C THR A 11 -4.64 7.18 6.40
N TYR A 12 -3.67 7.18 7.32
CA TYR A 12 -3.28 5.98 8.06
C TYR A 12 -4.46 5.38 8.81
N PHE A 13 -5.17 6.16 9.64
CA PHE A 13 -6.28 5.65 10.43
C PHE A 13 -7.48 5.25 9.56
N SER A 14 -7.75 5.95 8.45
CA SER A 14 -8.78 5.53 7.49
C SER A 14 -8.51 4.14 6.92
N VAL A 15 -7.24 3.78 6.65
CA VAL A 15 -6.90 2.45 6.14
C VAL A 15 -6.83 1.41 7.28
N ALA A 16 -6.16 1.75 8.38
CA ALA A 16 -5.96 0.84 9.50
C ALA A 16 -7.29 0.37 10.11
N ASN A 17 -8.25 1.28 10.29
CA ASN A 17 -9.56 0.95 10.87
C ASN A 17 -10.36 -0.01 9.97
N GLU A 18 -10.29 0.17 8.65
CA GLU A 18 -10.99 -0.71 7.69
C GLU A 18 -10.34 -2.09 7.63
N VAL A 19 -9.01 -2.16 7.70
CA VAL A 19 -8.27 -3.43 7.81
C VAL A 19 -8.63 -4.15 9.12
N GLU A 20 -8.59 -3.46 10.25
CA GLU A 20 -8.89 -4.04 11.56
C GLU A 20 -10.35 -4.51 11.66
N SER A 21 -11.31 -3.66 11.26
CA SER A 21 -12.74 -3.99 11.30
C SER A 21 -13.13 -5.10 10.31
N SER A 22 -12.35 -5.32 9.24
CA SER A 22 -12.58 -6.42 8.31
C SER A 22 -12.35 -7.81 8.93
N GLY A 23 -11.55 -7.89 10.01
CA GLY A 23 -11.08 -9.17 10.58
C GLY A 23 -10.14 -9.95 9.67
N LEU A 24 -9.63 -9.34 8.59
CA LEU A 24 -8.77 -9.99 7.61
C LEU A 24 -7.29 -9.60 7.87
N PRO A 25 -6.38 -10.58 8.00
CA PRO A 25 -4.99 -10.28 8.34
C PRO A 25 -4.26 -9.61 7.17
N ALA A 26 -3.78 -8.39 7.37
CA ALA A 26 -2.94 -7.69 6.41
C ALA A 26 -1.80 -6.96 7.11
N TRP A 27 -0.69 -6.79 6.38
CA TRP A 27 0.36 -5.86 6.77
C TRP A 27 0.05 -4.48 6.20
N LEU A 28 0.30 -3.43 6.97
CA LEU A 28 0.18 -2.04 6.52
C LEU A 28 1.57 -1.41 6.43
N LEU A 29 2.02 -1.13 5.21
CA LEU A 29 3.27 -0.43 4.93
C LEU A 29 3.01 1.07 4.92
N VAL A 30 3.41 1.73 6.01
CA VAL A 30 3.31 3.19 6.15
C VAL A 30 4.58 3.81 5.57
N THR A 31 4.44 4.43 4.39
CA THR A 31 5.56 5.09 3.71
C THR A 31 5.66 6.53 4.17
N ASP A 32 6.88 6.99 4.44
CA ASP A 32 7.11 8.40 4.77
C ASP A 32 6.84 9.28 3.54
N ALA A 33 5.84 10.15 3.70
CA ALA A 33 5.33 11.07 2.70
C ALA A 33 5.29 12.50 3.26
N GLU A 34 6.14 12.81 4.24
CA GLU A 34 6.20 14.12 4.92
C GLU A 34 4.85 14.55 5.53
N GLY A 35 4.05 13.57 5.97
CA GLY A 35 2.73 13.82 6.57
C GLY A 35 1.66 14.25 5.56
N MET A 36 1.88 14.05 4.26
CA MET A 36 0.89 14.33 3.21
C MET A 36 0.02 13.11 2.89
N SER A 37 -1.22 13.38 2.47
CA SER A 37 -2.13 12.34 1.97
C SER A 37 -1.62 11.69 0.68
N VAL A 38 -2.15 10.53 0.30
CA VAL A 38 -1.74 9.76 -0.90
C VAL A 38 -1.63 10.63 -2.16
N LEU A 39 -2.70 11.32 -2.54
CA LEU A 39 -2.72 12.13 -3.78
C LEU A 39 -1.85 13.37 -3.67
N THR A 40 -1.84 14.03 -2.50
CA THR A 40 -1.01 15.22 -2.27
C THR A 40 0.47 14.86 -2.37
N ALA A 41 0.88 13.77 -1.72
CA ALA A 41 2.25 13.30 -1.73
C ALA A 41 2.68 12.82 -3.13
N TRP A 42 1.81 12.12 -3.84
CA TRP A 42 2.08 11.71 -5.22
C TRP A 42 2.29 12.91 -6.14
N ALA A 43 1.39 13.90 -6.08
CA ALA A 43 1.49 15.13 -6.87
C ALA A 43 2.75 15.96 -6.52
N ALA A 44 3.21 15.90 -5.26
CA ALA A 44 4.41 16.57 -4.80
C ALA A 44 5.72 15.78 -5.06
N GLY A 45 5.66 14.60 -5.68
CA GLY A 45 6.84 13.73 -5.87
C GLY A 45 7.41 13.19 -4.56
N LYS A 46 6.56 13.09 -3.52
CA LYS A 46 6.91 12.55 -2.19
C LYS A 46 6.35 11.15 -1.94
N PHE A 47 5.62 10.59 -2.90
CA PHE A 47 5.08 9.24 -2.87
C PHE A 47 5.07 8.65 -4.28
N ASP A 48 6.08 7.84 -4.57
CA ASP A 48 6.38 7.23 -5.87
C ASP A 48 6.79 5.76 -5.70
N ALA A 49 7.04 5.08 -6.82
CA ALA A 49 7.43 3.66 -6.81
C ALA A 49 8.74 3.40 -6.06
N GLU A 50 9.75 4.26 -6.26
CA GLU A 50 11.07 4.12 -5.62
C GLU A 50 10.96 4.20 -4.09
N ARG A 51 10.21 5.18 -3.57
CA ARG A 51 9.98 5.34 -2.12
C ARG A 51 9.23 4.15 -1.52
N ILE A 52 8.22 3.64 -2.21
CA ILE A 52 7.47 2.45 -1.75
C ILE A 52 8.40 1.23 -1.74
N ALA A 53 9.17 1.01 -2.79
CA ALA A 53 10.13 -0.10 -2.86
C ALA A 53 11.22 0.00 -1.80
N LYS A 54 11.73 1.22 -1.56
CA LYS A 54 12.68 1.51 -0.48
C LYS A 54 12.08 1.19 0.89
N ALA A 55 10.80 1.51 1.13
CA ALA A 55 10.12 1.16 2.37
C ALA A 55 9.95 -0.37 2.51
N VAL A 56 9.55 -1.08 1.45
CA VAL A 56 9.46 -2.56 1.43
C VAL A 56 10.81 -3.20 1.81
N LYS A 57 11.90 -2.73 1.20
CA LYS A 57 13.27 -3.22 1.46
C LYS A 57 13.74 -2.82 2.86
N GLY A 58 13.56 -1.56 3.25
CA GLY A 58 14.04 -1.01 4.53
C GLY A 58 13.38 -1.61 5.76
N PHE A 59 12.11 -2.04 5.67
CA PHE A 59 11.42 -2.74 6.76
C PHE A 59 11.59 -4.26 6.73
N ASN A 60 12.40 -4.80 5.82
CA ASN A 60 12.59 -6.24 5.60
C ASN A 60 11.24 -6.97 5.47
N VAL A 61 10.31 -6.41 4.68
CA VAL A 61 8.95 -6.93 4.58
C VAL A 61 8.92 -8.35 4.00
N ALA A 62 9.87 -8.66 3.12
CA ALA A 62 10.03 -9.99 2.51
C ALA A 62 10.17 -11.12 3.55
N ASP A 63 10.76 -10.84 4.71
CA ASP A 63 11.02 -11.84 5.76
C ASP A 63 9.81 -12.04 6.69
N LYS A 64 8.79 -11.17 6.57
CA LYS A 64 7.62 -11.12 7.46
C LYS A 64 6.35 -11.68 6.81
N ILE A 65 6.40 -11.95 5.50
CA ILE A 65 5.24 -12.37 4.72
C ILE A 65 5.54 -13.67 3.98
N ARG A 66 4.49 -14.46 3.73
CA ARG A 66 4.59 -15.67 2.92
C ARG A 66 4.60 -15.34 1.42
N ASP A 67 3.67 -14.47 1.01
CA ASP A 67 3.41 -14.14 -0.38
C ASP A 67 3.89 -12.71 -0.66
N LYS A 68 4.84 -12.55 -1.60
CA LYS A 68 5.41 -11.26 -2.01
C LYS A 68 4.41 -10.44 -2.82
N ARG A 69 3.37 -9.94 -2.16
CA ARG A 69 2.28 -9.17 -2.77
C ARG A 69 2.12 -7.81 -2.10
N VAL A 70 2.18 -6.76 -2.89
CA VAL A 70 1.94 -5.37 -2.48
C VAL A 70 0.65 -4.86 -3.14
N VAL A 71 -0.17 -4.14 -2.38
CA VAL A 71 -1.42 -3.52 -2.85
C VAL A 71 -1.29 -2.01 -2.73
N LEU A 72 -1.32 -1.32 -3.87
CA LEU A 72 -1.31 0.13 -3.97
C LEU A 72 -2.69 0.73 -3.69
N PRO A 73 -2.79 1.97 -3.17
CA PRO A 73 -4.02 2.74 -3.22
C PRO A 73 -4.48 2.94 -4.66
N GLY A 74 -5.78 2.81 -4.94
CA GLY A 74 -6.33 2.91 -6.30
C GLY A 74 -6.10 4.27 -6.98
N HIS A 75 -5.92 5.31 -6.17
CA HIS A 75 -5.61 6.66 -6.62
C HIS A 75 -4.23 6.79 -7.30
N VAL A 76 -3.30 5.88 -7.02
CA VAL A 76 -1.94 5.87 -7.57
C VAL A 76 -1.65 4.61 -8.39
N ALA A 77 -2.68 4.04 -9.02
CA ALA A 77 -2.59 2.85 -9.87
C ALA A 77 -1.50 2.95 -10.96
N VAL A 78 -1.23 4.17 -11.44
CA VAL A 78 -0.20 4.49 -12.42
C VAL A 78 1.21 4.07 -11.98
N LEU A 79 1.48 3.98 -10.67
CA LEU A 79 2.78 3.58 -10.13
C LEU A 79 3.03 2.07 -10.25
N SER A 80 2.03 1.25 -10.60
CA SER A 80 2.12 -0.21 -10.55
C SER A 80 3.26 -0.81 -11.39
N GLY A 81 3.40 -0.36 -12.65
CA GLY A 81 4.43 -0.89 -13.54
C GLY A 81 5.86 -0.51 -13.10
N GLU A 82 6.05 0.72 -12.63
CA GLU A 82 7.33 1.17 -12.10
C GLU A 82 7.68 0.45 -10.79
N LEU A 83 6.70 0.25 -9.91
CA LEU A 83 6.89 -0.49 -8.66
C LEU A 83 7.21 -1.97 -8.91
N GLU A 84 6.63 -2.59 -9.93
CA GLU A 84 6.95 -3.95 -10.34
C GLU A 84 8.40 -4.07 -10.82
N ALA A 85 8.91 -3.07 -11.56
CA ALA A 85 10.31 -3.01 -11.95
C ALA A 85 11.26 -2.84 -10.74
N GLU A 86 10.87 -2.04 -9.74
CA GLU A 86 11.65 -1.82 -8.52
C GLU A 86 11.65 -3.00 -7.54
N LEU A 87 10.62 -3.85 -7.62
CA LEU A 87 10.40 -5.03 -6.78
C LEU A 87 10.24 -6.29 -7.65
N PRO A 88 11.31 -6.72 -8.35
CA PRO A 88 11.21 -7.89 -9.23
C PRO A 88 10.80 -9.14 -8.43
N GLY A 89 9.81 -9.86 -8.98
CA GLY A 89 9.24 -11.06 -8.35
C GLY A 89 8.20 -10.77 -7.26
N TRP A 90 7.79 -9.52 -7.08
CA TRP A 90 6.61 -9.16 -6.29
C TRP A 90 5.38 -9.00 -7.18
N GLU A 91 4.24 -9.48 -6.69
CA GLU A 91 2.95 -9.22 -7.32
C GLU A 91 2.44 -7.84 -6.87
N ILE A 92 2.28 -6.92 -7.82
CA ILE A 92 1.69 -5.60 -7.56
C ILE A 92 0.21 -5.63 -7.91
N LYS A 93 -0.63 -5.30 -6.93
CA LYS A 93 -2.07 -5.14 -7.10
C LYS A 93 -2.47 -3.69 -6.90
N VAL A 94 -3.54 -3.28 -7.58
CA VAL A 94 -4.18 -1.98 -7.39
C VAL A 94 -5.42 -2.20 -6.55
N GLY A 95 -5.43 -1.64 -5.34
CA GLY A 95 -6.56 -1.67 -4.43
C GLY A 95 -7.63 -0.63 -4.78
N PRO A 96 -8.65 -0.49 -3.92
CA PRO A 96 -9.70 0.49 -4.13
C PRO A 96 -9.20 1.93 -3.96
N ARG A 97 -10.01 2.87 -4.46
CA ARG A 97 -9.76 4.30 -4.28
C ARG A 97 -10.08 4.77 -2.86
N GLU A 98 -11.14 4.22 -2.28
CA GLU A 98 -11.61 4.52 -0.93
C GLU A 98 -11.28 3.38 0.03
N ALA A 99 -10.91 3.72 1.27
CA ALA A 99 -10.52 2.73 2.27
C ALA A 99 -11.67 1.80 2.67
N VAL A 100 -12.92 2.30 2.68
CA VAL A 100 -14.13 1.54 3.04
C VAL A 100 -14.37 0.31 2.16
N ASP A 101 -13.80 0.30 0.95
CA ASP A 101 -13.94 -0.82 0.01
C ASP A 101 -12.87 -1.92 0.21
N ILE A 102 -11.88 -1.70 1.10
CA ILE A 102 -10.80 -2.66 1.38
C ILE A 102 -11.34 -4.04 1.79
N PRO A 103 -12.34 -4.16 2.71
CA PRO A 103 -12.83 -5.48 3.13
C PRO A 103 -13.43 -6.29 1.97
N ALA A 104 -14.18 -5.63 1.08
CA ALA A 104 -14.78 -6.28 -0.09
C ALA A 104 -13.70 -6.68 -1.11
N TYR A 105 -12.78 -5.77 -1.41
CA TYR A 105 -11.65 -6.02 -2.31
C TYR A 105 -10.79 -7.19 -1.83
N TYR A 106 -10.49 -7.25 -0.53
CA TYR A 106 -9.68 -8.31 0.05
C TYR A 106 -10.31 -9.67 -0.24
N LYS A 107 -11.61 -9.85 0.04
CA LYS A 107 -12.33 -11.13 -0.15
C LYS A 107 -12.41 -11.57 -1.62
N GLN A 108 -12.45 -10.62 -2.54
CA GLN A 108 -12.63 -10.90 -3.97
C GLN A 108 -11.32 -11.11 -4.72
N VAL A 109 -10.24 -10.47 -4.28
CA VAL A 109 -9.00 -10.35 -5.08
C VAL A 109 -7.76 -10.87 -4.34
N LEU A 110 -7.77 -10.89 -3.01
CA LEU A 110 -6.58 -11.20 -2.21
C LEU A 110 -6.64 -12.57 -1.50
N VAL A 111 -7.84 -13.16 -1.39
CA VAL A 111 -8.04 -14.53 -0.88
C VAL A 111 -7.69 -15.56 -1.95
#